data_AF-D2VV24-F1
#
_entry.id   AF-D2VV24-F1
#
_cell.length_a   1.000
_cell.length_b   1.000
_cell.length_c   1.000
_cell.angle_alpha   90.00
_cell.angle_beta   90.00
_cell.angle_gamma   90.00
#
_symmetry.space_group_name_H-M   'P 1'
#
loop_
_entity.id
_entity.type
_entity.pdbx_description
1 polymer ?
#
loop_
_entity_poly.entity_id
_entity_poly.type
_entity_poly.pdbx_seq_one_letter_code
_entity_poly.pdbx_strand_id
1 'polypeptide(L)'
;MSQHQDDEFTEQDTVPDCSLESLSIVFNYDQLIKDRSKMHKITRKSNSKFNNNNNRDDHDDRDDNNSSNGENHSDETYYVGASNNFVRVFTLNGRKYWIAQALCYHRAPDMKIHFSVKRKDVPKAFNVIGKYFFESGMKFGMKSIMIDEETEVKSKNSGKLDLNWNTEGGREGNDRSFTLEWPDSMRGREITVYIYRYFHMDQMKSVCEYDCNDHEWMKEYSIFDKGGKYDCDQFTELDSKPFQQFELVPEMEEPLRMFRKWIRHVEYLLEKENIEPNGCADGDLPLGGKYASFRNETFIPIMNAHVEEPILHNSTQQKEAVTSNNDSKSVNDMFFYPPNFTGWNAANNPQAITMYNNLHLTRNASWDHFLDHLPLISIVLAPIIIGLLFANQTP
;
A
#
# COMPACT_ATOMS: atom_id res chain seq x y z
N MET A 1 -0.23 11.63 -25.10
CA MET A 1 -1.30 11.60 -24.07
C MET A 1 -2.37 10.64 -24.54
N SER A 2 -2.30 9.37 -24.13
CA SER A 2 -3.42 8.44 -24.28
C SER A 2 -4.55 8.97 -23.39
N GLN A 3 -5.69 9.28 -23.99
CA GLN A 3 -6.89 9.57 -23.21
C GLN A 3 -7.28 8.27 -22.50
N HIS A 4 -6.91 8.14 -21.23
CA HIS A 4 -7.62 7.23 -20.35
C HIS A 4 -9.08 7.68 -20.39
N GLN A 5 -9.94 6.86 -20.99
CA GLN A 5 -11.37 6.97 -20.79
C GLN A 5 -11.58 6.74 -19.30
N ASP A 6 -11.78 7.83 -18.57
CA ASP A 6 -12.35 7.77 -17.24
C ASP A 6 -13.75 7.20 -17.42
N ASP A 7 -13.90 5.90 -17.16
CA ASP A 7 -15.20 5.26 -17.07
C ASP A 7 -16.02 6.06 -16.05
N GLU A 8 -17.03 6.78 -16.54
CA GLU A 8 -17.91 7.61 -15.73
C GLU A 8 -18.77 6.67 -14.87
N PHE A 9 -18.26 6.34 -13.69
CA PHE A 9 -18.96 5.49 -12.72
C PHE A 9 -20.24 6.22 -12.28
N THR A 10 -21.39 5.66 -12.64
CA THR A 10 -22.68 6.10 -12.08
C THR A 10 -22.74 5.68 -10.61
N GLU A 11 -22.67 6.65 -9.70
CA GLU A 11 -22.88 6.43 -8.26
C GLU A 11 -24.35 6.01 -8.06
N GLN A 12 -24.62 4.71 -7.94
CA GLN A 12 -25.95 4.16 -7.66
C GLN A 12 -26.05 3.56 -6.26
N ASP A 13 -27.26 3.67 -5.72
CA ASP A 13 -27.86 3.05 -4.54
C ASP A 13 -26.92 2.83 -3.33
N THR A 14 -26.98 3.79 -2.40
CA THR A 14 -26.57 3.56 -1.01
C THR A 14 -27.20 2.28 -0.49
N VAL A 15 -26.38 1.33 -0.03
CA VAL A 15 -26.89 0.10 0.60
C VAL A 15 -27.61 0.50 1.90
N PRO A 16 -28.93 0.27 2.02
CA PRO A 16 -29.75 0.96 3.02
C PRO A 16 -29.57 0.47 4.47
N ASP A 17 -28.82 -0.61 4.71
CA ASP A 17 -28.56 -1.10 6.07
C ASP A 17 -27.16 -1.76 6.19
N CYS A 18 -26.53 -1.57 7.35
CA CYS A 18 -25.22 -2.15 7.72
C CYS A 18 -25.38 -3.51 8.40
N SER A 19 -26.51 -4.19 8.19
CA SER A 19 -26.77 -5.49 8.80
C SER A 19 -25.68 -6.49 8.40
N LEU A 20 -25.43 -7.49 9.25
CA LEU A 20 -24.48 -8.57 8.95
C LEU A 20 -24.78 -9.27 7.61
N GLU A 21 -26.07 -9.41 7.27
CA GLU A 21 -26.52 -9.95 5.99
C GLU A 21 -26.15 -9.01 4.84
N SER A 22 -26.38 -7.71 4.99
CA SER A 22 -25.97 -6.69 4.00
C SER A 22 -24.46 -6.68 3.77
N LEU A 23 -23.64 -6.85 4.81
CA LEU A 23 -22.18 -6.92 4.65
C LEU A 23 -21.73 -8.17 3.89
N SER A 24 -22.41 -9.31 4.08
CA SER A 24 -22.10 -10.52 3.30
C SER A 24 -22.45 -10.39 1.82
N ILE A 25 -23.44 -9.54 1.50
CA ILE A 25 -23.80 -9.21 0.12
C ILE A 25 -22.76 -8.28 -0.50
N VAL A 26 -22.29 -7.28 0.26
CA VAL A 26 -21.33 -6.28 -0.25
C VAL A 26 -19.92 -6.86 -0.37
N PHE A 27 -19.46 -7.62 0.62
CA PHE A 27 -18.18 -8.33 0.57
C PHE A 27 -18.36 -9.72 -0.04
N ASN A 28 -18.84 -9.72 -1.29
CA ASN A 28 -18.93 -10.91 -2.13
C ASN A 28 -18.09 -10.70 -3.39
N TYR A 29 -16.86 -11.19 -3.34
CA TYR A 29 -15.88 -11.08 -4.42
C TYR A 29 -16.44 -11.45 -5.81
N ASP A 30 -17.16 -12.57 -5.92
CA ASP A 30 -17.71 -13.03 -7.20
C ASP A 30 -18.81 -12.09 -7.72
N GLN A 31 -19.62 -11.55 -6.82
CA GLN A 31 -20.64 -10.56 -7.18
C GLN A 31 -20.00 -9.26 -7.65
N LEU A 32 -18.97 -8.77 -6.94
CA LEU A 32 -18.24 -7.56 -7.33
C LEU A 32 -17.61 -7.72 -8.72
N ILE A 33 -17.07 -8.91 -9.04
CA ILE A 33 -16.54 -9.22 -10.36
C ILE A 33 -17.62 -9.23 -11.43
N LYS A 34 -18.84 -9.69 -11.13
CA LYS A 34 -19.96 -9.64 -12.09
C LYS A 34 -20.45 -8.21 -12.31
N ASP A 35 -20.39 -7.38 -11.28
CA ASP A 35 -20.83 -5.98 -11.28
C ASP A 35 -19.67 -4.98 -11.50
N ARG A 36 -18.71 -5.24 -12.42
CA ARG A 36 -17.52 -4.37 -12.61
C ARG A 36 -17.82 -2.91 -12.92
N SER A 37 -18.98 -2.63 -13.50
CA SER A 37 -19.43 -1.27 -13.80
C SER A 37 -19.93 -0.51 -12.58
N LYS A 38 -19.96 -1.13 -11.39
CA LYS A 38 -20.55 -0.57 -10.18
C LYS A 38 -19.51 -0.39 -9.08
N MET A 39 -19.74 0.66 -8.28
CA MET A 39 -19.03 0.92 -7.04
C MET A 39 -20.06 1.07 -5.93
N HIS A 40 -20.08 0.12 -4.99
CA HIS A 40 -21.01 0.13 -3.87
C HIS A 40 -20.53 1.06 -2.77
N LYS A 41 -21.42 1.91 -2.27
CA LYS A 41 -21.16 2.80 -1.14
C LYS A 41 -21.78 2.21 0.13
N ILE A 42 -20.95 1.99 1.14
CA ILE A 42 -21.38 1.53 2.46
C ILE A 42 -20.90 2.49 3.54
N THR A 43 -21.72 2.70 4.57
CA THR A 43 -21.40 3.62 5.67
C THR A 43 -21.28 2.84 6.96
N ARG A 44 -20.23 3.03 7.73
CA ARG A 44 -20.04 2.47 9.07
C ARG A 44 -20.55 3.48 10.08
N LYS A 45 -21.64 3.13 10.76
CA LYS A 45 -22.12 3.92 11.89
C LYS A 45 -21.14 3.84 13.04
N SER A 46 -20.74 4.98 13.59
CA SER A 46 -19.85 5.04 14.75
C SER A 46 -20.59 4.51 15.98
N ASN A 47 -20.50 3.20 16.21
CA ASN A 47 -21.01 2.61 17.45
C ASN A 47 -20.14 3.07 18.60
N SER A 48 -20.64 4.04 19.38
CA SER A 48 -19.97 4.61 20.57
C SER A 48 -19.53 3.58 21.61
N LYS A 49 -20.01 2.33 21.51
CA LYS A 49 -19.71 1.24 22.45
C LYS A 49 -18.43 0.45 22.14
N PHE A 50 -17.93 0.41 20.90
CA PHE A 50 -16.80 -0.47 20.56
C PHE A 50 -15.42 0.21 20.68
N ASN A 51 -15.36 1.55 20.60
CA ASN A 51 -14.09 2.27 20.60
C ASN A 51 -13.52 2.60 22.00
N ASN A 52 -14.31 2.45 23.07
CA ASN A 52 -13.87 2.93 24.40
C ASN A 52 -12.89 2.00 25.15
N ASN A 53 -12.58 0.81 24.63
CA ASN A 53 -11.69 -0.13 25.32
C ASN A 53 -10.24 -0.16 24.79
N ASN A 54 -9.91 0.55 23.72
CA ASN A 54 -8.57 0.45 23.10
C ASN A 54 -7.70 1.73 23.19
N ASN A 55 -8.23 2.88 23.61
CA ASN A 55 -7.52 4.18 23.55
C ASN A 55 -7.48 4.99 24.87
N ARG A 56 -7.77 4.40 26.04
CA ARG A 56 -7.53 5.07 27.34
C ARG A 56 -6.15 4.71 27.88
N ASP A 57 -5.12 5.28 27.26
CA ASP A 57 -3.76 5.32 27.82
C ASP A 57 -3.46 6.78 28.22
N ASP A 58 -3.25 6.99 29.52
CA ASP A 58 -2.49 8.05 30.20
C ASP A 58 -2.68 9.53 29.81
N HIS A 59 -3.54 10.23 30.57
CA HIS A 59 -3.29 11.64 30.88
C HIS A 59 -3.55 11.93 32.36
N ASP A 60 -2.46 12.30 33.04
CA ASP A 60 -2.38 12.68 34.45
C ASP A 60 -3.34 13.82 34.84
N ASP A 61 -3.80 13.74 36.08
CA ASP A 61 -4.61 14.70 36.82
C ASP A 61 -4.12 16.14 36.66
N ARG A 62 -4.78 16.91 35.78
CA ARG A 62 -4.90 18.36 35.92
C ARG A 62 -6.36 18.75 35.78
N ASP A 63 -6.89 19.28 36.87
CA ASP A 63 -8.20 19.92 36.99
C ASP A 63 -8.30 21.11 36.03
N ASP A 64 -8.81 20.88 34.82
CA ASP A 64 -9.27 21.96 33.96
C ASP A 64 -10.71 21.67 33.50
N ASN A 65 -11.63 22.51 34.00
CA ASN A 65 -13.01 22.69 33.57
C ASN A 65 -13.08 23.11 32.10
N ASN A 66 -12.76 22.22 31.17
CA ASN A 66 -12.83 22.53 29.74
C ASN A 66 -13.88 21.68 29.03
N SER A 67 -14.92 22.41 28.59
CA SER A 67 -15.98 22.06 27.66
C SER A 67 -15.82 20.68 27.00
N SER A 68 -16.69 19.75 27.37
CA SER A 68 -16.98 18.54 26.63
C SER A 68 -17.56 18.92 25.26
N ASN A 69 -16.70 19.35 24.33
CA ASN A 69 -17.01 19.34 22.92
C ASN A 69 -17.17 17.88 22.56
N GLY A 70 -18.41 17.39 22.54
CA GLY A 70 -18.73 16.06 22.07
C GLY A 70 -18.15 15.93 20.68
N GLU A 71 -17.07 15.15 20.55
CA GLU A 71 -16.54 14.76 19.25
C GLU A 71 -17.67 14.03 18.53
N ASN A 72 -18.27 14.72 17.57
CA ASN A 72 -19.18 14.11 16.62
C ASN A 72 -18.34 13.10 15.83
N HIS A 73 -18.37 11.84 16.25
CA HIS A 73 -17.83 10.76 15.44
C HIS A 73 -18.61 10.73 14.13
N SER A 74 -18.00 11.27 13.08
CA SER A 74 -18.55 11.24 11.74
C SER A 74 -18.62 9.80 11.26
N ASP A 75 -19.79 9.38 10.77
CA ASP A 75 -19.94 8.11 10.10
C ASP A 75 -18.90 7.95 8.98
N GLU A 76 -18.28 6.77 8.89
CA GLU A 76 -17.19 6.52 7.94
C GLU A 76 -17.73 5.85 6.68
N THR A 77 -17.44 6.42 5.51
CA THR A 77 -17.93 5.89 4.22
C THR A 77 -16.84 5.10 3.49
N TYR A 78 -17.22 3.92 3.00
CA TYR A 78 -16.40 3.03 2.19
C TYR A 78 -17.03 2.81 0.82
N TYR A 79 -16.16 2.52 -0.13
CA TYR A 79 -16.46 2.18 -1.52
C TYR A 79 -15.90 0.79 -1.81
N VAL A 80 -16.74 -0.08 -2.37
CA VAL A 80 -16.41 -1.47 -2.69
C VAL A 80 -16.78 -1.77 -4.13
N GLY A 81 -15.85 -2.31 -4.90
CA GLY A 81 -16.07 -2.56 -6.33
C GLY A 81 -14.91 -3.29 -7.00
N ALA A 82 -15.05 -3.56 -8.29
CA ALA A 82 -14.07 -4.29 -9.07
C ALA A 82 -13.71 -3.50 -10.34
N SER A 83 -12.44 -3.10 -10.47
CA SER A 83 -11.95 -2.35 -11.63
C SER A 83 -10.44 -2.50 -11.82
N ASN A 84 -9.98 -2.32 -13.07
CA ASN A 84 -8.56 -2.39 -13.44
C ASN A 84 -7.87 -3.68 -12.95
N ASN A 85 -8.53 -4.83 -13.08
CA ASN A 85 -8.04 -6.15 -12.62
C ASN A 85 -7.85 -6.27 -11.10
N PHE A 86 -8.51 -5.43 -10.30
CA PHE A 86 -8.54 -5.54 -8.84
C PHE A 86 -9.95 -5.46 -8.28
N VAL A 87 -10.22 -6.20 -7.21
CA VAL A 87 -11.36 -5.99 -6.31
C VAL A 87 -10.89 -5.12 -5.15
N ARG A 88 -11.63 -4.07 -4.79
CA ARG A 88 -11.14 -3.01 -3.90
C ARG A 88 -12.15 -2.67 -2.82
N VAL A 89 -11.63 -2.24 -1.67
CA VAL A 89 -12.36 -1.63 -0.55
C VAL A 89 -11.56 -0.39 -0.16
N PHE A 90 -12.16 0.80 -0.18
CA PHE A 90 -11.43 2.02 0.19
C PHE A 90 -12.36 3.11 0.73
N THR A 91 -11.81 4.00 1.54
CA THR A 91 -12.49 5.25 1.94
C THR A 91 -12.13 6.36 0.94
N LEU A 92 -12.79 7.53 1.05
CA LEU A 92 -12.39 8.69 0.28
C LEU A 92 -10.92 9.10 0.52
N ASN A 93 -10.43 8.96 1.76
CA ASN A 93 -9.02 9.21 2.09
C ASN A 93 -8.08 8.19 1.43
N GLY A 94 -8.50 6.92 1.32
CA GLY A 94 -7.79 5.91 0.54
C GLY A 94 -7.65 6.29 -0.93
N ARG A 95 -8.72 6.78 -1.56
CA ARG A 95 -8.68 7.26 -2.95
C ARG A 95 -7.77 8.48 -3.11
N LYS A 96 -7.92 9.47 -2.23
CA LYS A 96 -7.05 10.67 -2.16
C LYS A 96 -5.57 10.26 -2.06
N TYR A 97 -5.25 9.30 -1.20
CA TYR A 97 -3.90 8.77 -1.04
C TYR A 97 -3.35 8.13 -2.31
N TRP A 98 -4.13 7.29 -3.01
CA TRP A 98 -3.70 6.71 -4.28
C TRP A 98 -3.42 7.75 -5.36
N ILE A 99 -4.26 8.79 -5.45
CA ILE A 99 -4.05 9.88 -6.41
C ILE A 99 -2.79 10.67 -6.03
N ALA A 100 -2.60 11.00 -4.75
CA ALA A 100 -1.40 11.69 -4.26
C ALA A 100 -0.13 10.89 -4.57
N GLN A 101 -0.13 9.57 -4.32
CA GLN A 101 0.98 8.69 -4.68
C GLN A 101 1.26 8.69 -6.19
N ALA A 102 0.22 8.61 -7.02
CA ALA A 102 0.38 8.67 -8.47
C ALA A 102 0.96 10.02 -8.95
N LEU A 103 0.50 11.15 -8.38
CA LEU A 103 1.04 12.48 -8.69
C LEU A 103 2.49 12.66 -8.22
N CYS A 104 2.91 11.97 -7.16
CA CYS A 104 4.30 11.93 -6.72
C CYS A 104 5.16 10.92 -7.51
N TYR A 105 4.63 10.30 -8.56
CA TYR A 105 5.27 9.16 -9.26
C TYR A 105 5.75 8.08 -8.28
N HIS A 106 5.00 7.91 -7.18
CA HIS A 106 5.30 7.01 -6.05
C HIS A 106 6.72 7.19 -5.46
N ARG A 107 7.30 8.38 -5.54
CA ARG A 107 8.59 8.69 -4.87
C ARG A 107 8.44 8.98 -3.38
N ALA A 108 7.21 9.17 -2.92
CA ALA A 108 6.91 9.14 -1.50
C ALA A 108 7.01 7.69 -0.98
N PRO A 109 7.25 7.50 0.34
CA PRO A 109 7.03 6.22 1.02
C PRO A 109 5.66 5.64 0.69
N ASP A 110 5.64 4.42 0.15
CA ASP A 110 4.41 3.72 -0.21
C ASP A 110 4.34 2.38 0.53
N MET A 111 3.99 2.50 1.81
CA MET A 111 4.02 1.41 2.79
C MET A 111 2.78 0.52 2.67
N LYS A 112 2.99 -0.79 2.60
CA LYS A 112 1.92 -1.77 2.32
C LYS A 112 2.12 -3.04 3.12
N ILE A 113 1.01 -3.69 3.41
CA ILE A 113 0.94 -5.07 3.89
C ILE A 113 0.39 -5.93 2.77
N HIS A 114 1.06 -7.02 2.49
CA HIS A 114 0.56 -8.05 1.59
C HIS A 114 0.11 -9.25 2.39
N PHE A 115 -0.98 -9.88 1.96
CA PHE A 115 -1.40 -11.19 2.45
C PHE A 115 -1.27 -12.20 1.32
N SER A 116 -0.41 -13.18 1.54
CA SER A 116 -0.15 -14.23 0.58
C SER A 116 -1.07 -15.41 0.76
N VAL A 117 -1.96 -15.63 -0.21
CA VAL A 117 -2.92 -16.75 -0.18
C VAL A 117 -2.89 -17.49 -1.50
N LYS A 118 -3.24 -18.78 -1.48
CA LYS A 118 -3.35 -19.56 -2.73
C LYS A 118 -4.42 -18.92 -3.61
N ARG A 119 -4.15 -18.88 -4.91
CA ARG A 119 -5.04 -18.28 -5.93
C ARG A 119 -6.50 -18.71 -5.77
N LYS A 120 -6.75 -20.01 -5.57
CA LYS A 120 -8.10 -20.58 -5.36
C LYS A 120 -8.84 -19.99 -4.15
N ASP A 121 -8.10 -19.50 -3.16
CA ASP A 121 -8.65 -19.01 -1.89
C ASP A 121 -8.77 -17.47 -1.86
N VAL A 122 -8.29 -16.76 -2.88
CA VAL A 122 -8.34 -15.29 -2.94
C VAL A 122 -9.76 -14.74 -2.79
N PRO A 123 -10.81 -15.27 -3.46
CA PRO A 123 -12.17 -14.77 -3.25
C PRO A 123 -12.62 -14.87 -1.79
N LYS A 124 -12.36 -16.03 -1.16
CA LYS A 124 -12.73 -16.29 0.22
C LYS A 124 -11.93 -15.40 1.19
N ALA A 125 -10.62 -15.29 0.98
CA ALA A 125 -9.74 -14.44 1.77
C ALA A 125 -10.13 -12.96 1.67
N PHE A 126 -10.42 -12.45 0.47
CA PHE A 126 -10.88 -11.07 0.30
C PHE A 126 -12.18 -10.79 1.06
N ASN A 127 -13.17 -11.69 1.01
CA ASN A 127 -14.43 -11.50 1.73
C ASN A 127 -14.19 -11.40 3.25
N VAL A 128 -13.32 -12.27 3.79
CA VAL A 128 -12.98 -12.32 5.21
C VAL A 128 -12.22 -11.06 5.64
N ILE A 129 -11.15 -10.70 4.92
CA ILE A 129 -10.32 -9.54 5.26
C ILE A 129 -11.10 -8.24 5.01
N GLY A 130 -11.85 -8.14 3.92
CA GLY A 130 -12.64 -6.95 3.56
C GLY A 130 -13.73 -6.65 4.58
N LYS A 131 -14.44 -7.67 5.04
CA LYS A 131 -15.38 -7.53 6.15
C LYS A 131 -14.69 -7.02 7.41
N TYR A 132 -13.57 -7.62 7.80
CA TYR A 132 -12.83 -7.19 9.00
C TYR A 132 -12.22 -5.78 8.83
N PHE A 133 -11.76 -5.42 7.64
CA PHE A 133 -11.27 -4.08 7.29
C PHE A 133 -12.34 -3.02 7.54
N PHE A 134 -13.57 -3.29 7.10
CA PHE A 134 -14.73 -2.43 7.37
C PHE A 134 -15.08 -2.39 8.86
N GLU A 135 -15.24 -3.54 9.52
CA GLU A 135 -15.64 -3.61 10.93
C GLU A 135 -14.64 -2.92 11.87
N SER A 136 -13.34 -3.00 11.55
CA SER A 136 -12.26 -2.38 12.30
C SER A 136 -12.08 -0.87 12.06
N GLY A 137 -12.75 -0.29 11.07
CA GLY A 137 -12.63 1.15 10.82
C GLY A 137 -11.33 1.55 10.12
N MET A 138 -10.82 0.71 9.21
CA MET A 138 -9.59 1.03 8.50
C MET A 138 -9.80 2.22 7.57
N LYS A 139 -8.93 3.23 7.66
CA LYS A 139 -9.15 4.55 7.04
C LYS A 139 -8.72 4.71 5.58
N PHE A 140 -8.02 3.75 4.99
CA PHE A 140 -7.41 3.95 3.66
C PHE A 140 -7.96 2.99 2.62
N GLY A 141 -7.21 1.96 2.24
CA GLY A 141 -7.64 1.05 1.19
C GLY A 141 -7.02 -0.32 1.29
N MET A 142 -7.75 -1.28 0.75
CA MET A 142 -7.33 -2.63 0.47
C MET A 142 -7.71 -2.96 -0.98
N LYS A 143 -6.88 -3.76 -1.64
CA LYS A 143 -7.21 -4.36 -2.93
C LYS A 143 -6.81 -5.82 -2.95
N SER A 144 -7.46 -6.60 -3.80
CA SER A 144 -7.06 -7.94 -4.14
C SER A 144 -7.02 -8.09 -5.64
N ILE A 145 -6.12 -8.94 -6.12
CA ILE A 145 -6.08 -9.33 -7.52
C ILE A 145 -7.46 -9.85 -7.94
N MET A 146 -7.87 -9.55 -9.17
CA MET A 146 -9.09 -10.10 -9.75
C MET A 146 -8.82 -11.47 -10.39
N ILE A 147 -9.65 -12.45 -10.07
CA ILE A 147 -9.62 -13.80 -10.62
C ILE A 147 -10.98 -14.08 -11.22
N ASP A 148 -11.05 -14.12 -12.53
CA ASP A 148 -12.27 -14.40 -13.28
C ASP A 148 -11.98 -15.32 -14.46
N GLU A 149 -12.98 -16.10 -14.84
CA GLU A 149 -12.89 -17.04 -15.96
C GLU A 149 -12.57 -16.32 -17.28
N GLU A 150 -13.10 -15.11 -17.52
CA GLU A 150 -12.83 -14.38 -18.75
C GLU A 150 -11.34 -14.03 -18.87
N THR A 151 -10.74 -13.50 -17.80
CA THR A 151 -9.31 -13.18 -17.85
C THR A 151 -8.46 -14.46 -17.85
N GLU A 152 -8.89 -15.55 -17.21
CA GLU A 152 -8.25 -16.86 -17.37
C GLU A 152 -8.30 -17.39 -18.80
N VAL A 153 -9.47 -17.38 -19.43
CA VAL A 153 -9.68 -17.81 -20.82
C VAL A 153 -8.90 -16.92 -21.77
N LYS A 154 -8.90 -15.59 -21.57
CA LYS A 154 -8.08 -14.66 -22.37
C LYS A 154 -6.61 -15.05 -22.30
N SER A 155 -6.08 -15.44 -21.14
CA SER A 155 -4.68 -15.86 -21.06
C SER A 155 -4.33 -17.21 -21.67
N LYS A 156 -5.26 -18.17 -21.57
CA LYS A 156 -5.12 -19.47 -22.22
C LYS A 156 -5.23 -19.35 -23.74
N ASN A 157 -6.10 -18.45 -24.21
CA ASN A 157 -6.34 -18.20 -25.63
C ASN A 157 -5.37 -17.18 -26.25
N SER A 158 -4.73 -16.31 -25.45
CA SER A 158 -3.67 -15.41 -25.91
C SER A 158 -2.34 -16.13 -26.13
N GLY A 159 -2.38 -17.44 -26.37
CA GLY A 159 -1.27 -18.16 -26.96
C GLY A 159 -0.77 -17.39 -28.18
N LYS A 160 0.37 -16.71 -28.03
CA LYS A 160 0.99 -15.86 -29.06
C LYS A 160 0.14 -14.72 -29.61
N LEU A 161 -0.46 -13.89 -28.75
CA LEU A 161 -0.86 -12.54 -29.19
C LEU A 161 0.20 -11.54 -28.74
N ASP A 162 1.12 -11.26 -29.67
CA ASP A 162 2.16 -10.23 -29.61
C ASP A 162 1.54 -8.84 -29.46
N LEU A 163 1.19 -8.46 -28.23
CA LEU A 163 1.04 -7.05 -27.90
C LEU A 163 2.45 -6.49 -27.73
N ASN A 164 3.01 -6.11 -28.88
CA ASN A 164 4.25 -5.35 -29.03
C ASN A 164 4.12 -4.05 -28.23
N TRP A 165 4.59 -4.06 -26.98
CA TRP A 165 5.12 -2.84 -26.39
C TRP A 165 6.40 -2.55 -27.17
N ASN A 166 6.27 -1.75 -28.23
CA ASN A 166 7.42 -1.24 -28.99
C ASN A 166 8.25 -0.33 -28.08
N THR A 167 9.01 -0.92 -27.15
CA THR A 167 10.28 -0.34 -26.75
C THR A 167 11.24 -0.66 -27.88
N GLU A 168 11.35 0.26 -28.83
CA GLU A 168 12.35 0.22 -29.89
C GLU A 168 13.74 0.02 -29.27
N GLY A 169 14.26 -1.19 -29.44
CA GLY A 169 15.48 -1.66 -28.80
C GLY A 169 15.66 -3.13 -29.12
N GLY A 170 15.97 -3.40 -30.39
CA GLY A 170 16.05 -4.74 -30.96
C GLY A 170 16.93 -5.69 -30.14
N ARG A 171 16.28 -6.68 -29.53
CA ARG A 171 16.85 -8.01 -29.32
C ARG A 171 15.82 -9.02 -29.78
N GLU A 172 16.03 -9.54 -30.99
CA GLU A 172 15.36 -10.76 -31.45
C GLU A 172 15.59 -11.87 -30.43
N GLY A 173 14.50 -12.51 -29.98
CA GLY A 173 14.57 -13.85 -29.41
C GLY A 173 14.13 -14.07 -27.97
N ASN A 174 13.28 -13.22 -27.37
CA ASN A 174 12.57 -13.60 -26.15
C ASN A 174 11.08 -13.25 -26.26
N ASP A 175 10.31 -14.20 -26.78
CA ASP A 175 8.85 -14.31 -26.67
C ASP A 175 8.46 -14.20 -25.18
N ARG A 176 8.11 -13.00 -24.70
CA ARG A 176 7.51 -12.82 -23.39
C ARG A 176 5.99 -12.77 -23.57
N SER A 177 5.38 -13.95 -23.57
CA SER A 177 3.92 -14.08 -23.51
C SER A 177 3.41 -13.53 -22.18
N PHE A 178 2.36 -12.70 -22.24
CA PHE A 178 1.61 -12.31 -21.05
C PHE A 178 0.65 -13.45 -20.71
N THR A 179 1.10 -14.41 -19.91
CA THR A 179 0.20 -15.38 -19.28
C THR A 179 -0.51 -14.68 -18.09
N LEU A 180 -1.77 -15.01 -17.79
CA LEU A 180 -2.40 -14.58 -16.51
C LEU A 180 -1.96 -15.44 -15.32
N GLU A 181 -0.97 -16.28 -15.54
CA GLU A 181 -0.06 -16.56 -14.45
C GLU A 181 0.65 -15.24 -14.18
N TRP A 182 0.11 -14.48 -13.23
CA TRP A 182 0.82 -13.36 -12.63
C TRP A 182 2.27 -13.80 -12.48
N PRO A 183 3.24 -12.99 -12.94
CA PRO A 183 4.63 -13.42 -12.95
C PRO A 183 4.99 -13.91 -11.56
N ASP A 184 5.82 -14.96 -11.45
CA ASP A 184 6.23 -15.51 -10.15
C ASP A 184 6.71 -14.41 -9.19
N SER A 185 7.26 -13.33 -9.75
CA SER A 185 7.67 -12.14 -9.04
C SER A 185 6.57 -11.49 -8.20
N MET A 186 5.30 -11.62 -8.56
CA MET A 186 4.14 -11.06 -7.87
C MET A 186 3.39 -12.04 -6.98
N ARG A 187 3.78 -13.32 -7.02
CA ARG A 187 3.29 -14.33 -6.10
C ARG A 187 3.50 -13.84 -4.67
N GLY A 188 2.47 -13.99 -3.84
CA GLY A 188 2.48 -13.54 -2.44
C GLY A 188 1.97 -12.12 -2.18
N ARG A 189 1.40 -11.47 -3.21
CA ARG A 189 0.76 -10.14 -3.10
C ARG A 189 -0.71 -10.17 -3.48
N GLU A 190 -1.38 -11.31 -3.29
CA GLU A 190 -2.74 -11.50 -3.78
C GLU A 190 -3.75 -10.53 -3.14
N ILE A 191 -3.47 -10.06 -1.92
CA ILE A 191 -4.22 -9.00 -1.23
C ILE A 191 -3.22 -7.97 -0.69
N THR A 192 -3.51 -6.69 -0.91
CA THR A 192 -2.70 -5.54 -0.48
C THR A 192 -3.51 -4.60 0.39
N VAL A 193 -2.97 -4.20 1.54
CA VAL A 193 -3.52 -3.17 2.42
C VAL A 193 -2.53 -2.01 2.50
N TYR A 194 -3.01 -0.79 2.29
CA TYR A 194 -2.18 0.41 2.28
C TYR A 194 -2.07 0.99 3.70
N ILE A 195 -0.83 1.34 4.09
CA ILE A 195 -0.55 2.07 5.32
C ILE A 195 -0.24 3.51 4.92
N TYR A 196 -1.11 4.42 5.30
CA TYR A 196 -0.83 5.84 5.13
C TYR A 196 0.22 6.31 6.12
N ARG A 197 1.27 6.93 5.57
CA ARG A 197 2.21 7.77 6.28
C ARG A 197 2.29 9.10 5.56
N TYR A 198 2.15 10.19 6.30
CA TYR A 198 2.34 11.52 5.74
C TYR A 198 3.81 11.68 5.37
N PHE A 199 4.06 12.14 4.15
CA PHE A 199 5.39 12.45 3.68
C PHE A 199 5.45 13.88 3.19
N HIS A 200 6.32 14.66 3.83
CA HIS A 200 6.67 16.00 3.41
C HIS A 200 7.55 15.90 2.17
N MET A 201 6.99 16.20 0.98
CA MET A 201 7.74 16.12 -0.28
C MET A 201 8.99 17.02 -0.28
N ASP A 202 8.96 18.14 0.45
CA ASP A 202 10.11 19.03 0.67
C ASP A 202 11.26 18.39 1.47
N GLN A 203 11.01 17.26 2.15
CA GLN A 203 12.06 16.44 2.77
C GLN A 203 12.78 15.54 1.77
N MET A 204 12.28 15.40 0.53
CA MET A 204 12.98 14.69 -0.53
C MET A 204 14.23 15.50 -0.91
N LYS A 205 15.40 14.97 -0.58
CA LYS A 205 16.70 15.61 -0.88
C LYS A 205 17.47 14.90 -1.97
N SER A 206 17.08 13.68 -2.26
CA SER A 206 17.81 12.79 -3.13
C SER A 206 16.86 11.84 -3.85
N VAL A 207 17.38 11.28 -4.92
CA VAL A 207 16.79 10.21 -5.70
C VAL A 207 17.73 9.02 -5.60
N CYS A 208 17.20 7.87 -5.22
CA CYS A 208 17.93 6.62 -5.28
C CYS A 208 17.71 5.98 -6.66
N GLU A 209 18.76 5.49 -7.29
CA GLU A 209 18.71 4.64 -8.48
C GLU A 209 19.26 3.25 -8.20
N TYR A 210 18.71 2.24 -8.87
CA TYR A 210 19.24 0.89 -8.86
C TYR A 210 20.18 0.73 -10.07
N ASP A 211 21.48 0.54 -9.80
CA ASP A 211 22.45 0.21 -10.83
C ASP A 211 22.63 -1.31 -10.90
N CYS A 212 22.20 -1.92 -12.00
CA CYS A 212 22.33 -3.36 -12.18
C CYS A 212 23.76 -3.81 -12.53
N ASN A 213 24.64 -2.88 -12.89
CA ASN A 213 26.00 -3.18 -13.35
C ASN A 213 27.04 -3.06 -12.23
N ASP A 214 26.82 -2.16 -11.28
CA ASP A 214 27.65 -2.04 -10.09
C ASP A 214 27.14 -3.00 -9.01
N HIS A 215 28.03 -3.76 -8.38
CA HIS A 215 27.67 -4.55 -7.19
C HIS A 215 27.28 -3.68 -5.98
N GLU A 216 27.26 -2.35 -6.14
CA GLU A 216 26.61 -1.39 -5.25
C GLU A 216 25.14 -1.21 -5.66
N TRP A 217 24.26 -1.75 -4.82
CA TRP A 217 22.87 -2.02 -5.17
C TRP A 217 22.02 -0.75 -5.32
N MET A 218 22.57 0.42 -4.97
CA MET A 218 21.86 1.69 -4.83
C MET A 218 22.82 2.87 -5.00
N LYS A 219 22.56 3.77 -5.95
CA LYS A 219 23.25 5.06 -6.07
C LYS A 219 22.31 6.18 -5.65
N GLU A 220 22.73 7.00 -4.71
CA GLU A 220 21.97 8.14 -4.23
C GLU A 220 22.46 9.42 -4.90
N TYR A 221 21.54 10.17 -5.51
CA TYR A 221 21.82 11.41 -6.23
C TYR A 221 21.09 12.55 -5.54
N SER A 222 21.81 13.58 -5.09
CA SER A 222 21.20 14.80 -4.56
C SER A 222 20.46 15.54 -5.68
N ILE A 223 19.24 16.01 -5.39
CA ILE A 223 18.45 16.82 -6.32
C ILE A 223 18.85 18.30 -6.31
N PHE A 224 19.77 18.69 -5.41
CA PHE A 224 20.24 20.06 -5.26
C PHE A 224 21.63 20.28 -5.85
N ASP A 225 22.24 19.23 -6.42
CA ASP A 225 23.55 19.30 -7.03
C ASP A 225 23.42 19.95 -8.41
N LYS A 226 23.89 21.20 -8.53
CA LYS A 226 23.83 21.94 -9.81
C LYS A 226 24.63 21.21 -10.89
N GLY A 227 23.94 20.82 -11.97
CA GLY A 227 24.54 20.01 -13.04
C GLY A 227 24.70 18.53 -12.69
N GLY A 228 24.09 18.08 -11.59
CA GLY A 228 23.93 16.68 -11.25
C GLY A 228 22.97 15.96 -12.20
N LYS A 229 22.81 14.65 -11.98
CA LYS A 229 21.92 13.80 -12.80
C LYS A 229 20.44 14.18 -12.67
N TYR A 230 20.07 14.67 -11.50
CA TYR A 230 18.73 15.15 -11.18
C TYR A 230 18.78 16.58 -10.68
N ASP A 231 17.80 17.39 -11.08
CA ASP A 231 17.63 18.76 -10.61
C ASP A 231 16.23 18.90 -9.99
N CYS A 232 16.14 19.61 -8.86
CA CYS A 232 14.88 19.84 -8.16
C CYS A 232 13.78 20.44 -9.04
N ASP A 233 14.13 21.26 -10.04
CA ASP A 233 13.17 21.88 -10.97
C ASP A 233 12.50 20.86 -11.90
N GLN A 234 13.01 19.62 -11.97
CA GLN A 234 12.42 18.52 -12.75
C GLN A 234 11.27 17.81 -12.01
N PHE A 235 10.99 18.18 -10.76
CA PHE A 235 10.07 17.48 -9.87
C PHE A 235 8.87 18.34 -9.51
N THR A 236 7.86 18.29 -10.38
CA THR A 236 6.61 19.07 -10.24
C THR A 236 5.82 18.72 -8.97
N GLU A 237 6.06 17.55 -8.38
CA GLU A 237 5.49 17.10 -7.12
C GLU A 237 5.99 17.91 -5.90
N LEU A 238 7.17 18.54 -5.98
CA LEU A 238 7.69 19.39 -4.90
C LEU A 238 6.87 20.68 -4.77
N ASP A 239 6.49 21.27 -5.90
CA ASP A 239 5.69 22.50 -5.94
C ASP A 239 4.20 22.23 -5.70
N SER A 240 3.67 21.16 -6.31
CA SER A 240 2.25 20.84 -6.19
C SER A 240 1.87 20.35 -4.80
N LYS A 241 2.78 19.74 -4.04
CA LYS A 241 2.52 19.17 -2.71
C LYS A 241 1.27 18.28 -2.69
N PRO A 242 1.23 17.17 -3.45
CA PRO A 242 0.01 16.40 -3.70
C PRO A 242 -0.76 15.99 -2.43
N PHE A 243 -0.06 15.58 -1.36
CA PHE A 243 -0.71 15.23 -0.10
C PHE A 243 -1.53 16.38 0.50
N GLN A 244 -1.00 17.61 0.46
CA GLN A 244 -1.69 18.79 0.95
C GLN A 244 -2.87 19.18 0.04
N GLN A 245 -2.71 19.04 -1.28
CA GLN A 245 -3.81 19.29 -2.24
C GLN A 245 -5.03 18.40 -1.98
N PHE A 246 -4.81 17.18 -1.53
CA PHE A 246 -5.88 16.25 -1.18
C PHE A 246 -6.28 16.26 0.30
N GLU A 247 -5.79 17.24 1.08
CA GLU A 247 -6.08 17.39 2.52
C GLU A 247 -5.68 16.16 3.34
N LEU A 248 -4.67 15.41 2.89
CA LEU A 248 -4.08 14.33 3.66
C LEU A 248 -3.11 14.95 4.64
N VAL A 249 -3.32 14.74 5.95
CA VAL A 249 -2.55 15.38 7.03
C VAL A 249 -2.00 14.34 8.00
N PRO A 250 -0.92 14.64 8.75
CA PRO A 250 -0.29 13.69 9.68
C PRO A 250 -1.26 13.09 10.71
N GLU A 251 -2.29 13.84 11.12
CA GLU A 251 -3.30 13.42 12.10
C GLU A 251 -4.20 12.29 11.59
N MET A 252 -4.19 12.03 10.27
CA MET A 252 -4.89 10.89 9.67
C MET A 252 -4.11 9.58 9.77
N GLU A 253 -2.84 9.61 10.20
CA GLU A 253 -2.05 8.40 10.40
C GLU A 253 -2.62 7.52 11.51
N GLU A 254 -2.65 6.22 11.25
CA GLU A 254 -3.02 5.24 12.25
C GLU A 254 -1.79 4.80 13.07
N PRO A 255 -1.92 4.63 14.40
CA PRO A 255 -0.84 4.09 15.22
C PRO A 255 -0.42 2.70 14.74
N LEU A 256 0.89 2.42 14.69
CA LEU A 256 1.40 1.11 14.26
C LEU A 256 0.91 -0.06 15.13
N ARG A 257 0.61 0.19 16.42
CA ARG A 257 0.01 -0.79 17.33
C ARG A 257 -1.36 -1.27 16.81
N MET A 258 -2.14 -0.38 16.18
CA MET A 258 -3.42 -0.71 15.55
C MET A 258 -3.21 -1.72 14.42
N PHE A 259 -2.35 -1.39 13.45
CA PHE A 259 -2.02 -2.30 12.34
C PHE A 259 -1.49 -3.64 12.82
N ARG A 260 -0.57 -3.67 13.78
CA ARG A 260 -0.05 -4.93 14.32
C ARG A 260 -1.16 -5.81 14.92
N LYS A 261 -2.06 -5.23 15.74
CA LYS A 261 -3.23 -5.94 16.29
C LYS A 261 -4.15 -6.45 15.17
N TRP A 262 -4.40 -5.59 14.18
CA TRP A 262 -5.24 -5.89 13.03
C TRP A 262 -4.66 -7.05 12.19
N ILE A 263 -3.37 -7.00 11.85
CA ILE A 263 -2.65 -8.04 11.10
C ILE A 263 -2.70 -9.37 11.85
N ARG A 264 -2.46 -9.37 13.17
CA ARG A 264 -2.56 -10.59 14.00
C ARG A 264 -3.96 -11.20 13.93
N HIS A 265 -5.00 -10.36 13.93
CA HIS A 265 -6.37 -10.86 13.84
C HIS A 265 -6.69 -11.39 12.43
N VAL A 266 -6.21 -10.73 11.38
CA VAL A 266 -6.35 -11.24 10.01
C VAL A 266 -5.68 -12.58 9.82
N GLU A 267 -4.45 -12.75 10.31
CA GLU A 267 -3.75 -14.04 10.33
C GLU A 267 -4.63 -15.12 10.98
N TYR A 268 -5.18 -14.86 12.16
CA TYR A 268 -6.12 -15.77 12.83
C TYR A 268 -7.37 -16.08 12.00
N LEU A 269 -7.99 -15.07 11.38
CA LEU A 269 -9.18 -15.26 10.55
C LEU A 269 -8.90 -16.12 9.32
N LEU A 270 -7.76 -15.92 8.65
CA LEU A 270 -7.36 -16.71 7.50
C LEU A 270 -7.10 -18.18 7.89
N GLU A 271 -6.42 -18.43 9.01
CA GLU A 271 -6.24 -19.79 9.53
C GLU A 271 -7.57 -20.45 9.91
N LYS A 272 -8.45 -19.73 10.62
CA LYS A 272 -9.76 -20.23 11.04
C LYS A 272 -10.61 -20.65 9.83
N GLU A 273 -10.49 -19.91 8.73
CA GLU A 273 -11.21 -20.16 7.48
C GLU A 273 -10.53 -21.20 6.58
N ASN A 274 -9.45 -21.84 7.06
CA ASN A 274 -8.65 -22.84 6.34
C ASN A 274 -8.13 -22.32 4.97
N ILE A 275 -7.76 -21.04 4.92
CA ILE A 275 -7.13 -20.45 3.73
C ILE A 275 -5.71 -20.99 3.60
N GLU A 276 -5.26 -21.38 2.42
CA GLU A 276 -3.89 -21.86 2.23
C GLU A 276 -2.92 -20.69 1.99
N PRO A 277 -1.77 -20.62 2.68
CA PRO A 277 -0.76 -19.59 2.43
C PRO A 277 0.00 -19.85 1.12
N ASN A 278 0.50 -18.80 0.46
CA ASN A 278 1.23 -18.93 -0.82
C ASN A 278 2.73 -18.55 -0.76
N GLY A 279 3.22 -18.15 0.41
CA GLY A 279 4.63 -17.80 0.67
C GLY A 279 4.89 -16.30 0.75
N CYS A 280 6.08 -15.86 1.14
CA CYS A 280 6.41 -14.43 1.10
C CYS A 280 6.79 -14.04 -0.33
N ALA A 281 6.30 -12.91 -0.81
CA ALA A 281 6.70 -12.38 -2.11
C ALA A 281 8.16 -11.93 -2.12
N ASP A 282 8.83 -12.04 -3.27
CA ASP A 282 10.22 -11.60 -3.43
C ASP A 282 10.36 -10.11 -3.17
N GLY A 283 11.24 -9.75 -2.24
CA GLY A 283 11.42 -8.38 -1.79
C GLY A 283 10.31 -7.87 -0.88
N ASP A 284 9.57 -8.74 -0.20
CA ASP A 284 8.83 -8.36 0.99
C ASP A 284 9.53 -8.89 2.25
N LEU A 285 9.22 -8.32 3.42
CA LEU A 285 9.63 -8.90 4.70
C LEU A 285 8.47 -9.67 5.34
N PRO A 286 8.66 -10.94 5.73
CA PRO A 286 7.64 -11.65 6.48
C PRO A 286 7.46 -11.00 7.86
N LEU A 287 6.21 -10.83 8.29
CA LEU A 287 5.87 -10.22 9.57
C LEU A 287 5.80 -11.25 10.71
N GLY A 288 6.26 -12.48 10.49
CA GLY A 288 6.27 -13.56 11.49
C GLY A 288 4.97 -14.35 11.58
N GLY A 289 3.98 -14.05 10.74
CA GLY A 289 2.79 -14.87 10.51
C GLY A 289 2.96 -15.82 9.30
N LYS A 290 1.87 -16.45 8.86
CA LYS A 290 1.84 -17.33 7.69
C LYS A 290 1.52 -16.59 6.39
N TYR A 291 0.79 -15.48 6.46
CA TYR A 291 0.25 -14.79 5.29
C TYR A 291 0.87 -13.41 5.09
N ALA A 292 1.13 -12.67 6.17
CA ALA A 292 1.42 -11.25 6.12
C ALA A 292 2.90 -10.95 5.86
N SER A 293 3.15 -10.05 4.91
CA SER A 293 4.45 -9.47 4.63
C SER A 293 4.36 -7.96 4.48
N PHE A 294 5.49 -7.26 4.65
CA PHE A 294 5.59 -5.81 4.57
C PHE A 294 6.45 -5.37 3.39
N ARG A 295 6.03 -4.30 2.72
CA ARG A 295 6.75 -3.68 1.61
C ARG A 295 6.64 -2.16 1.66
N ASN A 296 7.70 -1.48 1.27
CA ASN A 296 7.75 -0.08 0.87
C ASN A 296 8.01 -0.01 -0.64
N GLU A 297 7.02 0.46 -1.40
CA GLU A 297 7.09 0.58 -2.87
C GLU A 297 7.59 1.93 -3.37
N THR A 298 8.33 2.70 -2.57
CA THR A 298 8.94 3.95 -3.06
C THR A 298 9.75 3.68 -4.33
N PHE A 299 9.38 4.35 -5.41
CA PHE A 299 10.01 4.17 -6.69
C PHE A 299 11.38 4.82 -6.73
N ILE A 300 12.25 4.08 -7.38
CA ILE A 300 13.61 4.43 -7.74
C ILE A 300 13.57 4.62 -9.25
N PRO A 301 13.68 5.85 -9.76
CA PRO A 301 13.84 6.02 -11.20
C PRO A 301 15.08 5.25 -11.64
N ILE A 302 14.97 4.50 -12.73
CA ILE A 302 16.12 3.98 -13.44
C ILE A 302 16.14 4.76 -14.73
N MET A 303 16.94 5.83 -14.77
CA MET A 303 17.17 6.47 -16.06
C MET A 303 18.03 5.53 -16.88
N ASN A 304 17.48 5.04 -17.99
CA ASN A 304 18.24 4.35 -19.03
C ASN A 304 19.29 5.31 -19.62
N ALA A 305 20.39 5.53 -18.91
CA ALA A 305 21.52 6.34 -19.34
C ALA A 305 22.34 5.65 -20.44
N HIS A 306 21.99 4.42 -20.84
CA HIS A 306 22.81 3.57 -21.71
C HIS A 306 22.06 2.89 -22.88
N VAL A 307 20.99 3.50 -23.40
CA VAL A 307 20.65 3.31 -24.82
C VAL A 307 21.19 4.46 -25.67
N GLU A 308 22.32 5.04 -25.24
CA GLU A 308 23.33 5.44 -26.21
C GLU A 308 24.19 4.19 -26.41
N GLU A 309 23.78 3.30 -27.32
CA GLU A 309 24.80 2.45 -27.93
C GLU A 309 25.86 3.42 -28.47
N PRO A 310 27.15 3.26 -28.12
CA PRO A 310 28.18 4.00 -28.82
C PRO A 310 28.03 3.59 -30.28
N ILE A 311 27.46 4.46 -31.10
CA ILE A 311 27.53 4.36 -32.55
C ILE A 311 29.02 4.35 -32.82
N LEU A 312 29.56 3.14 -33.01
CA LEU A 312 30.94 2.92 -33.35
C LEU A 312 31.08 3.55 -34.73
N HIS A 313 31.54 4.80 -34.75
CA HIS A 313 31.81 5.56 -35.97
C HIS A 313 32.93 4.86 -36.73
N ASN A 314 32.55 3.89 -37.56
CA ASN A 314 33.37 3.31 -38.62
C ASN A 314 32.45 2.83 -39.76
N SER A 315 31.63 3.72 -40.29
CA SER A 315 31.10 3.58 -41.66
C SER A 315 30.84 4.96 -42.25
N THR A 316 31.85 5.44 -42.97
CA THR A 316 31.73 6.51 -43.93
C THR A 316 30.84 6.04 -45.08
N GLN A 317 29.50 6.17 -44.97
CA GLN A 317 28.54 6.30 -46.08
C GLN A 317 27.11 6.00 -45.58
N GLN A 318 26.35 7.05 -45.26
CA GLN A 318 25.09 7.40 -45.93
C GLN A 318 24.40 8.51 -45.13
N LYS A 319 24.50 9.73 -45.68
CA LYS A 319 23.60 10.85 -45.40
C LYS A 319 22.25 10.52 -46.04
N GLU A 320 21.35 9.90 -45.30
CA GLU A 320 19.92 10.08 -45.55
C GLU A 320 19.31 10.67 -44.29
N ALA A 321 18.60 11.77 -44.48
CA ALA A 321 17.98 12.56 -43.43
C ALA A 321 16.86 11.73 -42.79
N VAL A 322 17.18 11.04 -41.69
CA VAL A 322 16.18 10.56 -40.75
C VAL A 322 15.63 11.80 -40.06
N THR A 323 14.54 12.32 -40.60
CA THR A 323 13.67 13.27 -39.91
C THR A 323 13.26 12.63 -38.59
N SER A 324 13.77 13.22 -37.51
CA SER A 324 13.46 12.87 -36.12
C SER A 324 11.95 12.84 -35.91
N ASN A 325 11.38 11.63 -35.91
CA ASN A 325 10.10 11.43 -35.27
C ASN A 325 10.30 11.75 -33.79
N ASN A 326 9.59 12.76 -33.32
CA ASN A 326 9.47 13.10 -31.91
C ASN A 326 8.70 11.97 -31.21
N ASP A 327 9.32 10.81 -31.05
CA ASP A 327 8.86 9.79 -30.13
C ASP A 327 9.14 10.33 -28.73
N SER A 328 8.18 11.12 -28.25
CA SER A 328 8.12 11.53 -26.86
C SER A 328 8.08 10.24 -26.04
N LYS A 329 9.23 9.79 -25.53
CA LYS A 329 9.29 8.75 -24.50
C LYS A 329 8.25 9.13 -23.47
N SER A 330 7.26 8.27 -23.29
CA SER A 330 6.21 8.56 -22.34
C SER A 330 6.87 8.64 -20.97
N VAL A 331 6.35 9.48 -20.08
CA VAL A 331 6.83 9.58 -18.70
C VAL A 331 6.89 8.20 -18.03
N ASN A 332 6.05 7.25 -18.45
CA ASN A 332 6.05 5.87 -17.97
C ASN A 332 7.27 5.04 -18.42
N ASP A 333 7.92 5.40 -19.53
CA ASP A 333 9.15 4.73 -20.01
C ASP A 333 10.40 5.14 -19.21
N MET A 334 10.27 6.12 -18.32
CA MET A 334 11.37 6.65 -17.49
C MET A 334 11.44 6.05 -16.09
N PHE A 335 10.42 5.29 -15.67
CA PHE A 335 10.33 4.76 -14.30
C PHE A 335 10.13 3.25 -14.32
N PHE A 336 11.22 2.52 -14.07
CA PHE A 336 11.14 1.08 -13.85
C PHE A 336 10.87 0.81 -12.37
N TYR A 337 9.96 -0.12 -12.08
CA TYR A 337 9.95 -0.76 -10.77
C TYR A 337 11.33 -1.38 -10.54
N PRO A 338 11.98 -1.12 -9.40
CA PRO A 338 13.18 -1.86 -9.08
C PRO A 338 12.79 -3.34 -9.03
N PRO A 339 13.59 -4.25 -9.62
CA PRO A 339 13.25 -5.66 -9.70
C PRO A 339 12.81 -6.20 -8.34
N ASN A 340 11.88 -7.15 -8.28
CA ASN A 340 11.34 -7.60 -6.99
C ASN A 340 12.41 -8.10 -6.00
N PHE A 341 13.61 -8.50 -6.46
CA PHE A 341 14.73 -8.84 -5.59
C PHE A 341 15.41 -7.64 -4.88
N THR A 342 15.20 -6.38 -5.31
CA THR A 342 15.84 -5.20 -4.70
C THR A 342 15.36 -4.92 -3.27
N GLY A 343 14.35 -5.67 -2.81
CA GLY A 343 13.96 -5.73 -1.43
C GLY A 343 12.74 -4.88 -1.09
N TRP A 344 12.33 -5.04 0.15
CA TRP A 344 11.14 -4.45 0.77
C TRP A 344 11.26 -2.96 1.06
N ASN A 345 12.45 -2.40 0.92
CA ASN A 345 12.73 -1.00 1.14
C ASN A 345 13.65 -0.49 0.05
N ALA A 346 13.16 -0.57 -1.19
CA ALA A 346 13.97 -0.27 -2.37
C ALA A 346 14.63 1.10 -2.22
N ALA A 347 13.91 2.14 -1.76
CA ALA A 347 14.47 3.49 -1.57
C ALA A 347 15.32 3.71 -0.30
N ASN A 348 15.66 2.67 0.47
CA ASN A 348 16.39 2.78 1.75
C ASN A 348 15.77 3.78 2.75
N ASN A 349 14.44 3.88 2.80
CA ASN A 349 13.77 4.78 3.72
C ASN A 349 13.93 4.29 5.18
N PRO A 350 14.48 5.09 6.10
CA PRO A 350 14.73 4.65 7.47
C PRO A 350 13.46 4.35 8.27
N GLN A 351 12.34 5.01 7.96
CA GLN A 351 11.06 4.76 8.63
C GLN A 351 10.53 3.37 8.31
N ALA A 352 10.86 2.80 7.15
CA ALA A 352 10.44 1.47 6.76
C ALA A 352 10.96 0.41 7.75
N ILE A 353 12.22 0.54 8.20
CA ILE A 353 12.83 -0.38 9.18
C ILE A 353 12.09 -0.29 10.52
N THR A 354 11.84 0.95 10.97
CA THR A 354 11.09 1.19 12.20
C THR A 354 9.69 0.60 12.10
N MET A 355 9.00 0.77 10.97
CA MET A 355 7.67 0.21 10.75
C MET A 355 7.68 -1.32 10.76
N TYR A 356 8.57 -1.95 10.00
CA TYR A 356 8.72 -3.40 9.98
C TYR A 356 8.88 -3.97 11.40
N ASN A 357 9.80 -3.39 12.18
CA ASN A 357 10.05 -3.82 13.55
C ASN A 357 8.83 -3.70 14.47
N ASN A 358 8.01 -2.67 14.26
CA ASN A 358 6.78 -2.43 15.02
C ASN A 358 5.62 -3.33 14.56
N LEU A 359 5.62 -3.80 13.31
CA LEU A 359 4.58 -4.66 12.77
C LEU A 359 4.88 -6.16 12.96
N HIS A 360 6.14 -6.51 13.22
CA HIS A 360 6.57 -7.90 13.38
C HIS A 360 5.88 -8.60 14.56
N LEU A 361 5.20 -9.72 14.28
CA LEU A 361 4.29 -10.41 15.20
C LEU A 361 5.00 -11.21 16.30
N THR A 362 6.16 -11.81 16.01
CA THR A 362 6.87 -12.67 16.98
C THR A 362 7.59 -11.87 18.06
N ARG A 363 7.78 -10.56 17.87
CA ARG A 363 8.79 -9.84 18.64
C ARG A 363 8.37 -9.59 20.07
N ASN A 364 7.08 -9.67 20.45
CA ASN A 364 6.63 -9.28 21.79
C ASN A 364 5.17 -9.66 22.14
N ALA A 365 4.72 -10.89 21.85
CA ALA A 365 3.35 -11.29 22.22
C ALA A 365 3.06 -11.14 23.73
N SER A 366 4.06 -11.42 24.58
CA SER A 366 3.97 -11.23 26.04
C SER A 366 3.92 -9.77 26.46
N TRP A 367 4.76 -8.92 25.85
CA TRP A 367 4.79 -7.47 26.13
C TRP A 367 3.54 -6.77 25.65
N ASP A 368 2.97 -7.16 24.51
CA ASP A 368 1.70 -6.61 24.03
C ASP A 368 0.56 -6.97 24.97
N HIS A 369 0.52 -8.22 25.45
CA HIS A 369 -0.46 -8.66 26.43
C HIS A 369 -0.28 -7.92 27.76
N PHE A 370 0.95 -7.66 28.17
CA PHE A 370 1.24 -6.85 29.35
C PHE A 370 0.76 -5.41 29.17
N LEU A 371 1.08 -4.76 28.04
CA LEU A 371 0.66 -3.38 27.74
C LEU A 371 -0.86 -3.25 27.59
N ASP A 372 -1.52 -4.25 26.99
CA ASP A 372 -2.99 -4.29 26.89
C ASP A 372 -3.65 -4.43 28.28
N HIS A 373 -2.91 -4.90 29.29
CA HIS A 373 -3.39 -5.06 30.66
C HIS A 373 -2.79 -4.01 31.61
N LEU A 374 -1.91 -3.13 31.12
CA LEU A 374 -1.24 -2.12 31.93
C LEU A 374 -2.24 -1.25 32.69
N PRO A 375 -3.37 -0.77 32.12
CA PRO A 375 -4.35 -0.01 32.90
C PRO A 375 -4.89 -0.80 34.10
N LEU A 376 -5.15 -2.11 33.91
CA LEU A 376 -5.67 -2.98 34.95
C LEU A 376 -4.60 -3.29 36.00
N ILE A 377 -3.36 -3.50 35.56
CA ILE A 377 -2.18 -3.69 36.41
C ILE A 377 -1.92 -2.41 37.23
N SER A 378 -2.00 -1.23 36.63
CA SER A 378 -1.84 0.06 37.29
C SER A 378 -2.90 0.30 38.36
N ILE A 379 -4.16 -0.05 38.10
CA ILE A 379 -5.23 0.02 39.12
C ILE A 379 -4.93 -0.88 40.33
N VAL A 380 -4.32 -2.05 40.11
CA VAL A 380 -3.97 -2.99 41.18
C VAL A 380 -2.67 -2.60 41.90
N LEU A 381 -1.65 -2.16 41.17
CA LEU A 381 -0.33 -1.85 41.71
C LEU A 381 -0.23 -0.45 42.31
N ALA A 382 -0.99 0.54 41.80
CA ALA A 382 -0.94 1.90 42.32
C ALA A 382 -1.23 1.99 43.83
N PRO A 383 -2.28 1.34 44.39
CA PRO A 383 -2.52 1.33 45.83
C PRO A 383 -1.39 0.69 46.63
N ILE A 384 -0.75 -0.35 46.09
CA ILE A 384 0.37 -1.05 46.73
C ILE A 384 1.61 -0.15 46.77
N ILE A 385 1.95 0.48 45.65
CA ILE A 385 3.09 1.40 45.55
C ILE A 385 2.85 2.61 46.46
N ILE A 386 1.64 3.19 46.46
CA ILE A 386 1.27 4.29 47.35
C ILE A 386 1.39 3.84 48.82
N GLY A 387 0.86 2.67 49.19
CA GLY A 387 0.98 2.14 50.54
C GLY A 387 2.42 1.93 50.99
N LEU A 388 3.30 1.42 50.11
CA LEU A 388 4.72 1.25 50.40
C LEU A 388 5.46 2.58 50.56
N LEU A 389 5.11 3.59 49.77
CA LEU A 389 5.68 4.93 49.89
C LEU A 389 5.29 5.59 51.23
N PHE A 390 4.06 5.40 51.71
CA PHE A 390 3.63 5.91 53.01
C PHE A 390 4.17 5.11 54.19
N ALA A 391 4.36 3.79 54.06
CA ALA A 391 4.94 2.96 55.12
C ALA A 391 6.38 3.38 55.47
N ASN A 392 7.17 3.80 54.47
CA ASN A 392 8.56 4.25 54.66
C ASN A 392 8.69 5.68 55.21
N GLN A 393 7.59 6.40 55.45
CA GLN A 393 7.59 7.75 56.02
C GLN A 393 7.25 7.79 57.52
N THR A 394 7.20 6.63 58.20
CA THR A 394 7.08 6.61 59.65
C THR A 394 8.47 6.70 60.32
N PRO A 395 8.71 7.71 61.18
CA PRO A 395 10.03 7.99 61.78
C PRO A 395 10.46 6.99 62.86
#